data_AF-A0AAD6VQB3-F1
#
_entry.id   AF-A0AAD6VQB3-F1
#
_cell.length_a   1.000
_cell.length_b   1.000
_cell.length_c   1.000
_cell.angle_alpha   90.00
_cell.angle_beta   90.00
_cell.angle_gamma   90.00
#
_symmetry.space_group_name_H-M   'P 1'
#
loop_
_entity.id
_entity.type
_entity.pdbx_description
1 polymer ?
#
loop_
_entity_poly.entity_id
_entity_poly.type
_entity_poly.pdbx_seq_one_letter_code
_entity_poly.pdbx_strand_id
1 'polypeptide(L)'
;EKEEFIATHGAQWTEIARIWYFDLVRYTIVDPMHNLLLGVAKNQWLARWIETGTLRANTPQTARELNIVHEFLEDFESPLWAGRLPLRVGEAAGGSLTADEYKFATTGPLAIVVRPLPRLVSHIPLVWERFLSEAQNDYLNAVNRHPAAVKEYQKKLKVWEIAQKKGDKKARKPRAPKEPSQRMQAGEDCNFLRRAAALKILVGSSIPLLTFVSPQMYGTDEMKPNHHWAVHVFDQIRDYGPVYGFWAFLTERLNKVLKNMNSNNWGGGLLEVSMMREFHRMQQLDAMVRRAILELLISESIAFS
;
A
#
# COMPACT_ATOMS: atom_id res chain seq x y z
N GLU A 1 -20.19 -3.24 -30.92
CA GLU A 1 -20.04 -1.97 -30.15
C GLU A 1 -19.67 -2.19 -28.68
N LYS A 2 -20.57 -2.54 -27.75
CA LYS A 2 -20.22 -2.58 -26.30
C LYS A 2 -19.15 -3.63 -25.92
N GLU A 3 -19.31 -4.87 -26.38
CA GLU A 3 -18.33 -5.95 -26.11
C GLU A 3 -17.01 -5.73 -26.84
N GLU A 4 -17.08 -5.16 -28.04
CA GLU A 4 -15.92 -4.78 -28.85
C GLU A 4 -15.12 -3.66 -28.18
N PHE A 5 -15.78 -2.63 -27.66
CA PHE A 5 -15.12 -1.57 -26.91
C PHE A 5 -14.39 -2.09 -25.68
N ILE A 6 -15.00 -3.02 -24.94
CA ILE A 6 -14.36 -3.68 -23.79
C ILE A 6 -13.14 -4.47 -24.25
N ALA A 7 -13.24 -5.22 -25.35
CA ALA A 7 -12.12 -6.00 -25.89
C ALA A 7 -10.96 -5.12 -26.36
N THR A 8 -11.24 -3.95 -26.93
CA THR A 8 -10.22 -3.03 -27.44
C THR A 8 -9.57 -2.19 -26.35
N HIS A 9 -10.35 -1.67 -25.38
CA HIS A 9 -9.88 -0.67 -24.42
C HIS A 9 -9.75 -1.19 -22.99
N GLY A 10 -10.30 -2.38 -22.68
CA GLY A 10 -10.28 -2.94 -21.33
C GLY A 10 -11.13 -2.18 -20.30
N ALA A 11 -11.98 -1.25 -20.75
CA ALA A 11 -12.86 -0.44 -19.91
C ALA A 11 -14.33 -0.81 -20.15
N GLN A 12 -15.15 -0.77 -19.10
CA GLN A 12 -16.59 -0.99 -19.26
C GLN A 12 -17.22 0.13 -20.10
N TRP A 13 -18.13 -0.27 -21.00
CA TRP A 13 -18.85 0.68 -21.83
C TRP A 13 -19.77 1.56 -20.99
N THR A 14 -19.69 2.88 -21.21
CA THR A 14 -20.63 3.87 -20.67
C THR A 14 -21.03 4.83 -21.79
N GLU A 15 -22.22 5.43 -21.71
CA GLU A 15 -22.63 6.43 -22.72
C GLU A 15 -21.71 7.66 -22.73
N ILE A 16 -21.03 7.93 -21.62
CA ILE A 16 -20.02 8.98 -21.51
C ILE A 16 -18.84 8.72 -22.44
N ALA A 17 -18.52 7.45 -22.76
CA ALA A 17 -17.46 7.09 -23.69
C ALA A 17 -17.70 7.58 -25.14
N ARG A 18 -18.93 7.98 -25.49
CA ARG A 18 -19.26 8.55 -26.81
C ARG A 18 -18.86 10.01 -26.95
N ILE A 19 -18.61 10.68 -25.84
CA ILE A 19 -18.33 12.11 -25.82
C ILE A 19 -16.87 12.33 -26.23
N TRP A 20 -16.66 12.87 -27.43
CA TRP A 20 -15.33 13.05 -28.04
C TRP A 20 -14.36 13.91 -27.22
N TYR A 21 -14.88 14.80 -26.38
CA TYR A 21 -14.08 15.67 -25.51
C TYR A 21 -13.88 15.10 -24.09
N PHE A 22 -14.51 13.97 -23.74
CA PHE A 22 -14.46 13.42 -22.40
C PHE A 22 -13.61 12.14 -22.37
N ASP A 23 -12.37 12.27 -21.90
CA ASP A 23 -11.50 11.14 -21.64
C ASP A 23 -11.79 10.55 -20.25
N LEU A 24 -12.42 9.37 -20.23
CA LEU A 24 -12.76 8.65 -18.99
C LEU A 24 -11.54 8.37 -18.10
N VAL A 25 -10.36 8.13 -18.68
CA VAL A 25 -9.14 7.83 -17.93
C VAL A 25 -8.60 9.13 -17.31
N ARG A 26 -8.53 10.20 -18.10
CA ARG A 26 -8.02 11.50 -17.64
C ARG A 26 -8.91 12.12 -16.56
N TYR A 27 -10.23 12.05 -16.72
CA TYR A 27 -11.20 12.67 -15.81
C TYR A 27 -11.61 11.82 -14.60
N THR A 28 -11.03 10.62 -14.43
CA THR A 28 -11.21 9.81 -13.22
C THR A 28 -10.16 10.15 -12.19
N ILE A 29 -10.52 10.86 -11.12
CA ILE A 29 -9.60 11.25 -10.04
C ILE A 29 -9.02 9.99 -9.38
N VAL A 30 -7.69 9.87 -9.42
CA VAL A 30 -6.93 8.80 -8.78
C VAL A 30 -6.59 9.25 -7.37
N ASP A 31 -7.35 8.76 -6.40
CA ASP A 31 -7.09 9.08 -5.01
C ASP A 31 -5.71 8.55 -4.55
N PRO A 32 -4.79 9.43 -4.09
CA PRO A 32 -3.45 9.01 -3.66
C PRO A 32 -3.46 8.11 -2.42
N MET A 33 -4.49 8.17 -1.56
CA MET A 33 -4.59 7.31 -0.38
C MET A 33 -4.75 5.86 -0.80
N HIS A 34 -5.78 5.58 -1.58
CA HIS A 34 -6.16 4.24 -1.97
C HIS A 34 -5.24 3.70 -3.06
N ASN A 35 -4.85 4.55 -4.00
CA ASN A 35 -4.04 4.10 -5.12
C ASN A 35 -2.56 3.95 -4.76
N LEU A 36 -1.93 5.01 -4.24
CA LEU A 36 -0.48 5.02 -4.03
C LEU A 36 -0.09 4.35 -2.71
N LEU A 37 -0.80 4.65 -1.62
CA LEU A 37 -0.44 4.11 -0.30
C LEU A 37 -1.01 2.71 -0.09
N LEU A 38 -2.34 2.57 -0.06
CA LEU A 38 -3.00 1.28 0.18
C LEU A 38 -2.96 0.34 -1.02
N GLY A 39 -2.65 0.86 -2.21
CA GLY A 39 -2.47 0.09 -3.42
C GLY A 39 -1.01 -0.27 -3.63
N VAL A 40 -0.22 0.71 -4.08
CA VAL A 40 1.16 0.47 -4.52
C VAL A 40 2.11 0.19 -3.35
N ALA A 41 2.13 1.03 -2.30
CA ALA A 41 3.06 0.85 -1.18
C ALA A 41 2.72 -0.42 -0.38
N LYS A 42 1.43 -0.66 -0.09
CA LYS A 42 0.96 -1.90 0.52
C LYS A 42 1.27 -3.12 -0.34
N ASN A 43 1.10 -3.06 -1.66
CA ASN A 43 1.45 -4.19 -2.53
C ASN A 43 2.95 -4.50 -2.47
N GLN A 44 3.80 -3.49 -2.56
CA GLN A 44 5.25 -3.65 -2.44
C GLN A 44 5.64 -4.25 -1.09
N TRP A 45 5.12 -3.71 0.01
CA TRP A 45 5.50 -4.15 1.34
C TRP A 45 4.86 -5.48 1.72
N LEU A 46 3.53 -5.57 1.72
CA LEU A 46 2.81 -6.75 2.20
C LEU A 46 2.83 -7.88 1.16
N ALA A 47 2.31 -7.63 -0.04
CA ALA A 47 2.11 -8.69 -1.02
C ALA A 47 3.43 -9.20 -1.63
N ARG A 48 4.39 -8.30 -1.86
CA ARG A 48 5.72 -8.70 -2.36
C ARG A 48 6.64 -9.11 -1.21
N TRP A 49 6.90 -8.26 -0.22
CA TRP A 49 7.96 -8.58 0.73
C TRP A 49 7.57 -9.56 1.84
N ILE A 50 6.34 -9.48 2.36
CA ILE A 50 5.89 -10.35 3.45
C ILE A 50 5.31 -11.67 2.91
N GLU A 51 4.31 -11.61 2.02
CA GLU A 51 3.59 -12.81 1.56
C GLU A 51 4.46 -13.75 0.71
N THR A 52 5.43 -13.22 -0.05
CA THR A 52 6.38 -14.08 -0.79
C THR A 52 7.56 -14.55 0.07
N GLY A 53 7.69 -14.03 1.30
CA GLY A 53 8.77 -14.40 2.22
C GLY A 53 10.14 -13.80 1.85
N THR A 54 10.17 -12.68 1.13
CA THR A 54 11.38 -11.86 0.94
C THR A 54 11.95 -11.46 2.29
N LEU A 55 11.10 -10.92 3.16
CA LEU A 55 11.39 -10.58 4.56
C LEU A 55 10.76 -11.63 5.46
N ARG A 56 11.58 -12.45 6.12
CA ARG A 56 11.08 -13.53 6.97
C ARG A 56 10.89 -13.04 8.41
N ALA A 57 9.84 -13.55 9.04
CA ALA A 57 9.61 -13.38 10.47
C ALA A 57 10.70 -14.06 11.28
N ASN A 58 10.88 -13.57 12.52
CA ASN A 58 11.84 -14.15 13.44
C ASN A 58 11.50 -15.63 13.70
N THR A 59 12.54 -16.45 13.81
CA THR A 59 12.42 -17.85 14.23
C THR A 59 13.03 -17.99 15.62
N PRO A 60 12.52 -18.86 16.51
CA PRO A 60 13.01 -18.97 17.88
C PRO A 60 14.53 -19.18 18.02
N GLN A 61 15.19 -19.65 16.95
CA GLN A 61 16.60 -20.01 16.90
C GLN A 61 17.46 -18.99 16.14
N THR A 62 16.87 -18.14 15.29
CA THR A 62 17.62 -17.18 14.46
C THR A 62 16.84 -15.90 14.26
N ALA A 63 17.42 -14.76 14.67
CA ALA A 63 16.95 -13.42 14.30
C ALA A 63 17.01 -13.24 12.78
N ARG A 64 15.88 -12.86 12.18
CA ARG A 64 15.69 -12.73 10.73
C ARG A 64 15.49 -11.28 10.29
N GLU A 65 15.23 -11.10 9.00
CA GLU A 65 15.08 -9.81 8.33
C GLU A 65 14.10 -8.88 9.07
N LEU A 66 12.94 -9.36 9.51
CA LEU A 66 11.94 -8.54 10.20
C LEU A 66 12.36 -8.12 11.61
N ASN A 67 13.17 -8.91 12.32
CA ASN A 67 13.64 -8.55 13.67
C ASN A 67 14.47 -7.27 13.62
N ILE A 68 15.31 -7.15 12.59
CA ILE A 68 16.12 -5.95 12.35
C ILE A 68 15.21 -4.72 12.14
N VAL A 69 14.14 -4.90 11.37
CA VAL A 69 13.19 -3.82 11.09
C VAL A 69 12.45 -3.42 12.37
N HIS A 70 11.99 -4.38 13.18
CA HIS A 70 11.27 -4.08 14.43
C HIS A 70 12.17 -3.45 15.48
N GLU A 71 13.38 -3.96 15.68
CA GLU A 71 14.39 -3.36 16.59
C GLU A 71 14.67 -1.90 16.21
N PHE A 72 14.86 -1.64 14.91
CA PHE A 72 15.02 -0.27 14.42
C PHE A 72 13.78 0.60 14.67
N LEU A 73 12.57 0.07 14.47
CA LEU A 73 11.34 0.83 14.69
C LEU A 73 11.05 1.08 16.18
N GLU A 74 11.48 0.19 17.08
CA GLU A 74 11.37 0.41 18.52
C GLU A 74 12.30 1.54 19.00
N ASP A 75 13.50 1.62 18.44
CA ASP A 75 14.49 2.66 18.77
C ASP A 75 14.23 4.00 18.03
N PHE A 76 13.41 4.00 16.98
CA PHE A 76 13.21 5.19 16.15
C PHE A 76 12.25 6.20 16.81
N GLU A 77 12.81 7.30 17.30
CA GLU A 77 12.03 8.43 17.78
C GLU A 77 11.41 9.24 16.63
N SER A 78 10.08 9.16 16.50
CA SER A 78 9.33 9.94 15.50
C SER A 78 8.79 11.23 16.10
N PRO A 79 8.94 12.39 15.42
CA PRO A 79 8.25 13.60 15.82
C PRO A 79 6.72 13.45 15.64
N LEU A 80 5.95 14.01 16.58
CA LEU A 80 4.49 13.89 16.66
C LEU A 80 3.76 14.34 15.37
N TRP A 81 4.31 15.31 14.65
CA TRP A 81 3.71 15.86 13.44
C TRP A 81 3.90 14.98 12.20
N ALA A 82 4.83 14.02 12.22
CA ALA A 82 5.19 13.27 11.02
C ALA A 82 4.29 12.05 10.76
N GLY A 83 3.67 11.50 11.81
CA GLY A 83 2.71 10.41 11.71
C GLY A 83 2.89 9.36 12.81
N ARG A 84 2.00 8.36 12.81
CA ARG A 84 2.09 7.22 13.71
C ARG A 84 3.09 6.20 13.16
N LEU A 85 4.03 5.77 13.99
CA LEU A 85 4.98 4.72 13.64
C LEU A 85 4.32 3.33 13.78
N PRO A 86 4.34 2.49 12.74
CA PRO A 86 3.88 1.12 12.89
C PRO A 86 4.99 0.26 13.51
N LEU A 87 4.80 -0.25 14.73
CA LEU A 87 5.82 -1.01 15.46
C LEU A 87 6.00 -2.44 14.91
N ARG A 88 4.89 -3.15 14.65
CA ARG A 88 4.91 -4.57 14.25
C ARG A 88 4.59 -4.76 12.78
N VAL A 89 5.46 -4.29 11.91
CA VAL A 89 5.20 -4.36 10.47
C VAL A 89 5.38 -5.78 9.94
N GLY A 90 4.37 -6.32 9.25
CA GLY A 90 4.48 -7.63 8.57
C GLY A 90 4.16 -8.85 9.45
N GLU A 91 3.81 -8.65 10.71
CA GLU A 91 3.31 -9.72 11.58
C GLU A 91 1.79 -9.69 11.69
N ALA A 92 1.16 -10.85 11.89
CA ALA A 92 -0.28 -10.93 12.13
C ALA A 92 -0.73 -10.08 13.34
N ALA A 93 0.14 -9.91 14.35
CA ALA A 93 -0.08 -9.08 15.52
C ALA A 93 -0.07 -7.57 15.23
N GLY A 94 0.53 -7.13 14.12
CA GLY A 94 0.59 -5.73 13.72
C GLY A 94 -0.66 -5.21 13.01
N GLY A 95 -1.59 -6.10 12.65
CA GLY A 95 -2.79 -5.74 11.92
C GLY A 95 -2.53 -5.18 10.52
N SER A 96 -3.55 -4.58 9.92
CA SER A 96 -3.40 -3.89 8.64
C SER A 96 -3.00 -2.44 8.89
N LEU A 97 -1.85 -2.04 8.35
CA LEU A 97 -1.40 -0.66 8.43
C LEU A 97 -2.36 0.27 7.70
N THR A 98 -2.60 1.43 8.30
CA THR A 98 -3.35 2.53 7.71
C THR A 98 -2.54 3.22 6.61
N ALA A 99 -3.21 4.00 5.77
CA ALA A 99 -2.55 4.76 4.72
C ALA A 99 -1.50 5.72 5.29
N ASP A 100 -1.79 6.41 6.40
CA ASP A 100 -0.87 7.35 7.03
C ASP A 100 0.37 6.64 7.61
N GLU A 101 0.19 5.46 8.21
CA GLU A 101 1.31 4.60 8.65
C GLU A 101 2.17 4.15 7.46
N TYR A 102 1.57 3.74 6.34
CA TYR A 102 2.33 3.42 5.12
C TYR A 102 3.08 4.64 4.57
N LYS A 103 2.45 5.81 4.54
CA LYS A 103 3.06 7.07 4.10
C LYS A 103 4.29 7.38 4.93
N PHE A 104 4.13 7.41 6.25
CA PHE A 104 5.21 7.75 7.16
C PHE A 104 6.31 6.69 7.12
N ALA A 105 5.97 5.41 7.27
CA ALA A 105 6.93 4.32 7.29
C ALA A 105 7.78 4.26 6.00
N THR A 106 7.14 4.37 4.84
CA THR A 106 7.81 4.29 3.53
C THR A 106 8.71 5.50 3.28
N THR A 107 8.32 6.70 3.71
CA THR A 107 9.07 7.94 3.42
C THR A 107 10.14 8.30 4.46
N GLY A 108 10.10 7.66 5.63
CA GLY A 108 11.04 7.86 6.73
C GLY A 108 11.78 6.58 7.12
N PRO A 109 11.33 5.87 8.18
CA PRO A 109 12.10 4.82 8.84
C PRO A 109 12.46 3.65 7.92
N LEU A 110 11.53 3.16 7.08
CA LEU A 110 11.83 2.03 6.18
C LEU A 110 12.81 2.42 5.08
N ALA A 111 12.74 3.67 4.58
CA ALA A 111 13.71 4.16 3.62
C ALA A 111 15.12 4.26 4.22
N ILE A 112 15.25 4.42 5.54
CA ILE A 112 16.55 4.44 6.21
C ILE A 112 17.11 3.01 6.32
N VAL A 113 16.31 2.05 6.77
CA VAL A 113 16.72 0.64 6.94
C VAL A 113 17.07 -0.02 5.60
N VAL A 114 16.44 0.40 4.50
CA VAL A 114 16.63 -0.17 3.17
C VAL A 114 17.73 0.56 2.37
N ARG A 115 18.27 1.70 2.84
CA ARG A 115 19.22 2.52 2.06
C ARG A 115 20.67 2.01 2.11
N PRO A 116 21.30 1.65 0.97
CA PRO A 116 22.75 1.50 0.91
C PRO A 116 23.37 2.90 0.97
N LEU A 117 23.81 3.34 2.15
CA LEU A 117 24.57 4.57 2.32
C LEU A 117 26.07 4.26 2.23
N PRO A 118 26.81 4.81 1.25
CA PRO A 118 28.25 4.77 1.31
C PRO A 118 28.70 5.72 2.42
N ARG A 119 29.14 5.15 3.55
CA ARG A 119 29.97 5.78 4.59
C ARG A 119 29.36 6.94 5.40
N LEU A 120 28.41 6.70 6.30
CA LEU A 120 28.29 7.62 7.45
C LEU A 120 27.74 7.07 8.77
N VAL A 121 27.13 5.88 8.84
CA VAL A 121 26.61 5.38 10.12
C VAL A 121 26.93 3.90 10.26
N SER A 122 27.86 3.57 11.16
CA SER A 122 28.40 2.22 11.39
C SER A 122 27.43 1.24 12.08
N HIS A 123 26.18 1.66 12.35
CA HIS A 123 25.24 0.89 13.17
C HIS A 123 23.82 0.77 12.60
N ILE A 124 23.54 1.19 11.36
CA ILE A 124 22.21 0.95 10.76
C ILE A 124 22.22 -0.43 10.10
N PRO A 125 21.40 -1.38 10.57
CA PRO A 125 21.38 -2.72 10.00
C PRO A 125 20.69 -2.73 8.64
N LEU A 126 21.46 -3.02 7.58
CA LEU A 126 21.01 -3.01 6.18
C LEU A 126 20.50 -4.39 5.77
N VAL A 127 19.17 -4.54 5.71
CA VAL A 127 18.50 -5.84 5.48
C VAL A 127 18.94 -6.47 4.15
N TRP A 128 18.99 -5.70 3.07
CA TRP A 128 19.41 -6.23 1.76
C TRP A 128 20.89 -6.59 1.74
N GLU A 129 21.79 -5.78 2.31
CA GLU A 129 23.21 -6.11 2.36
C GLU A 129 23.49 -7.38 3.17
N ARG A 130 22.79 -7.56 4.29
CA ARG A 130 23.00 -8.68 5.21
C ARG A 130 22.48 -10.01 4.68
N PHE A 131 21.34 -10.01 3.98
CA PHE A 131 20.63 -11.24 3.63
C PHE A 131 20.61 -11.58 2.12
N LEU A 132 21.11 -10.70 1.24
CA LEU A 132 21.10 -10.94 -0.20
C LEU A 132 21.93 -12.16 -0.61
N SER A 133 23.12 -12.35 -0.01
CA SER A 133 23.99 -13.49 -0.31
C SER A 133 23.35 -14.82 0.11
N GLU A 134 22.73 -14.86 1.31
CA GLU A 134 21.94 -16.01 1.78
C GLU A 134 20.77 -16.28 0.82
N ALA A 135 20.04 -15.24 0.40
CA ALA A 135 18.92 -15.37 -0.53
C ALA A 135 19.31 -15.95 -1.89
N GLN A 136 20.46 -15.51 -2.43
CA GLN A 136 21.00 -16.02 -3.70
C GLN A 136 21.41 -17.48 -3.58
N ASN A 137 22.06 -17.87 -2.47
CA ASN A 137 22.43 -19.26 -2.22
C ASN A 137 21.19 -20.16 -2.05
N ASP A 138 20.17 -19.70 -1.32
CA ASP A 138 18.90 -20.41 -1.19
C ASP A 138 18.23 -20.65 -2.55
N TYR A 139 18.24 -19.64 -3.42
CA TYR A 139 17.71 -19.74 -4.77
C TYR A 139 18.47 -20.76 -5.62
N LEU A 140 19.81 -20.70 -5.64
CA LEU A 140 20.64 -21.67 -6.37
C LEU A 140 20.39 -23.10 -5.88
N ASN A 141 20.27 -23.29 -4.57
CA ASN A 141 19.92 -24.58 -3.98
C ASN A 141 18.52 -25.06 -4.40
N ALA A 142 17.54 -24.16 -4.47
CA ALA A 142 16.20 -24.49 -4.94
C ALA A 142 16.18 -24.86 -6.43
N VAL A 143 16.90 -24.12 -7.28
CA VAL A 143 17.07 -24.42 -8.71
C VAL A 143 17.69 -25.80 -8.91
N ASN A 144 18.72 -26.14 -8.15
CA ASN A 144 19.37 -27.46 -8.23
C ASN A 144 18.46 -28.61 -7.79
N ARG A 145 17.57 -28.39 -6.80
CA ARG A 145 16.61 -29.39 -6.31
C ARG A 145 15.37 -29.53 -7.19
N HIS A 146 15.00 -28.48 -7.94
CA HIS A 146 13.76 -28.42 -8.71
C HIS A 146 13.62 -29.57 -9.74
N PRO A 147 14.64 -29.92 -10.55
CA PRO A 147 14.53 -31.04 -11.50
C PRO A 147 14.20 -32.38 -10.83
N ALA A 148 14.76 -32.64 -9.64
CA ALA A 148 14.46 -33.85 -8.89
C ALA A 148 13.00 -33.85 -8.39
N ALA A 149 12.53 -32.72 -7.87
CA ALA A 149 11.14 -32.55 -7.44
C ALA A 149 10.14 -32.71 -8.60
N VAL A 150 10.46 -32.18 -9.79
CA VAL A 150 9.64 -32.34 -11.00
C VAL A 150 9.56 -33.82 -11.41
N LYS A 151 10.68 -34.54 -11.40
CA LYS A 151 10.69 -36.00 -11.69
C LYS A 151 9.84 -36.79 -10.70
N GLU A 152 9.93 -36.47 -9.41
CA GLU A 152 9.12 -37.12 -8.37
C GLU A 152 7.62 -36.81 -8.55
N TYR A 153 7.29 -35.56 -8.87
CA TYR A 153 5.93 -35.14 -9.19
C TYR A 153 5.37 -35.90 -10.40
N GLN A 154 6.13 -36.03 -11.49
CA GLN A 154 5.71 -36.78 -12.68
C GLN A 154 5.44 -38.26 -12.35
N LYS A 155 6.23 -38.88 -11.47
CA LYS A 155 5.97 -40.25 -11.00
C LYS A 155 4.64 -40.32 -10.23
N LYS A 156 4.42 -39.41 -9.28
CA LYS A 156 3.17 -39.34 -8.50
C LYS A 156 1.95 -39.06 -9.39
N LEU A 157 2.12 -38.22 -10.42
CA LEU A 157 1.06 -37.89 -11.38
C LEU A 157 0.62 -39.13 -12.16
N LYS A 158 1.58 -39.92 -12.68
CA LYS A 158 1.27 -41.17 -13.38
C LYS A 158 0.53 -42.18 -12.50
N VAL A 159 0.94 -42.33 -11.24
CA VAL A 159 0.25 -43.22 -10.28
C VAL A 159 -1.19 -42.75 -10.05
N TRP A 160 -1.39 -41.44 -9.89
CA TRP A 160 -2.71 -40.85 -9.71
C TRP A 160 -3.61 -41.01 -10.95
N GLU A 161 -3.07 -40.83 -12.16
CA GLU A 161 -3.81 -41.04 -13.43
C GLU A 161 -4.28 -42.50 -13.57
N ILE A 162 -3.46 -43.47 -13.16
CA ILE A 162 -3.84 -44.89 -13.15
C ILE A 162 -4.94 -45.16 -12.11
N ALA A 163 -4.85 -44.57 -10.92
CA ALA A 163 -5.87 -44.72 -9.88
C ALA A 163 -7.22 -44.10 -10.28
N GLN A 164 -7.20 -42.96 -10.97
CA GLN A 164 -8.40 -42.32 -11.53
C GLN A 164 -9.08 -43.19 -12.59
N LYS A 165 -8.30 -43.80 -13.51
CA LYS A 165 -8.84 -44.73 -14.52
C LYS A 165 -9.49 -45.98 -13.90
N LYS A 166 -9.07 -46.38 -12.70
CA LYS A 166 -9.67 -47.49 -11.92
C LYS A 166 -10.92 -47.08 -11.12
N GLY A 167 -11.38 -45.83 -11.24
CA GLY A 167 -12.61 -45.36 -10.60
C GLY A 167 -12.47 -44.92 -9.14
N ASP A 168 -11.25 -44.71 -8.64
CA ASP A 168 -11.02 -44.30 -7.25
C ASP A 168 -11.27 -42.78 -7.06
N LYS A 169 -12.48 -42.45 -6.58
CA LYS A 169 -12.92 -41.07 -6.33
C LYS A 169 -12.24 -40.41 -5.11
N LYS A 170 -11.51 -41.16 -4.27
CA LYS A 170 -10.81 -40.62 -3.09
C LYS A 170 -9.37 -40.17 -3.37
N ALA A 171 -8.78 -40.54 -4.51
CA ALA A 171 -7.40 -40.22 -4.83
C ALA A 171 -7.20 -38.74 -5.17
N ARG A 172 -6.46 -38.00 -4.33
CA ARG A 172 -6.19 -36.56 -4.50
C ARG A 172 -5.09 -36.31 -5.55
N LYS A 173 -5.34 -35.37 -6.47
CA LYS A 173 -4.35 -34.98 -7.49
C LYS A 173 -3.07 -34.44 -6.82
N PRO A 174 -1.87 -34.93 -7.20
CA PRO A 174 -0.64 -34.40 -6.66
C PRO A 174 -0.48 -32.93 -7.06
N ARG A 175 0.08 -32.12 -6.16
CA ARG A 175 0.38 -30.70 -6.41
C ARG A 175 1.68 -30.58 -7.20
N ALA A 176 1.68 -29.76 -8.24
CA ALA A 176 2.89 -29.46 -8.98
C ALA A 176 3.90 -28.73 -8.05
N PRO A 177 5.20 -29.06 -8.14
CA PRO A 177 6.22 -28.28 -7.46
C PRO A 177 6.17 -26.84 -7.97
N LYS A 178 6.29 -25.87 -7.06
CA LYS A 178 6.37 -24.45 -7.43
C LYS A 178 7.71 -24.20 -8.10
N GLU A 179 7.71 -23.35 -9.13
CA GLU A 179 8.94 -22.92 -9.76
C GLU A 179 9.82 -22.17 -8.76
N PRO A 180 11.15 -22.39 -8.78
CA PRO A 180 12.06 -21.68 -7.90
C PRO A 180 12.04 -20.20 -8.28
N SER A 181 11.68 -19.35 -7.32
CA SER A 181 11.70 -17.90 -7.46
C SER A 181 12.74 -17.31 -6.52
N GLN A 182 13.44 -16.28 -6.99
CA GLN A 182 14.42 -15.57 -6.17
C GLN A 182 13.68 -14.66 -5.19
N ARG A 183 13.87 -14.90 -3.88
CA ARG A 183 13.15 -14.17 -2.83
C ARG A 183 13.54 -12.69 -2.73
N MET A 184 14.84 -12.38 -2.82
CA MET A 184 15.41 -11.03 -2.76
C MET A 184 16.20 -10.78 -4.03
N GLN A 185 15.82 -9.76 -4.79
CA GLN A 185 16.52 -9.38 -6.02
C GLN A 185 17.54 -8.27 -5.73
N ALA A 186 18.64 -8.26 -6.49
CA ALA A 186 19.61 -7.16 -6.42
C ALA A 186 19.01 -5.89 -7.05
N GLY A 187 19.14 -4.74 -6.37
CA GLY A 187 18.60 -3.45 -6.81
C GLY A 187 17.15 -3.16 -6.39
N GLU A 188 16.50 -4.11 -5.74
CA GLU A 188 15.14 -3.95 -5.18
C GLU A 188 15.12 -2.88 -4.07
N ASP A 189 16.19 -2.81 -3.29
CA ASP A 189 16.49 -1.75 -2.33
C ASP A 189 16.51 -0.38 -3.01
N CYS A 190 17.26 -0.24 -4.12
CA CYS A 190 17.36 1.01 -4.86
C CYS A 190 16.01 1.43 -5.47
N ASN A 191 15.22 0.47 -5.95
CA ASN A 191 13.88 0.74 -6.47
C ASN A 191 12.89 1.13 -5.39
N PHE A 192 12.97 0.50 -4.21
CA PHE A 192 12.19 0.93 -3.05
C PHE A 192 12.52 2.39 -2.67
N LEU A 193 13.80 2.76 -2.65
CA LEU A 193 14.22 4.13 -2.34
C LEU A 193 13.76 5.14 -3.39
N ARG A 194 13.86 4.81 -4.68
CA ARG A 194 13.32 5.66 -5.76
C ARG A 194 11.83 5.88 -5.58
N ARG A 195 11.09 4.83 -5.20
CA ARG A 195 9.65 4.92 -4.92
C ARG A 195 9.35 5.72 -3.65
N ALA A 196 10.10 5.53 -2.58
CA ALA A 196 9.98 6.29 -1.34
C ALA A 196 10.25 7.79 -1.57
N ALA A 197 11.29 8.10 -2.35
CA ALA A 197 11.59 9.47 -2.76
C ALA A 197 10.47 10.05 -3.63
N ALA A 198 10.00 9.32 -4.65
CA ALA A 198 8.89 9.76 -5.48
C ALA A 198 7.61 10.00 -4.65
N LEU A 199 7.28 9.10 -3.72
CA LEU A 199 6.14 9.27 -2.82
C LEU A 199 6.30 10.51 -1.93
N LYS A 200 7.50 10.74 -1.39
CA LYS A 200 7.80 11.93 -0.59
C LYS A 200 7.67 13.22 -1.40
N ILE A 201 8.10 13.22 -2.66
CA ILE A 201 8.00 14.37 -3.56
C ILE A 201 6.53 14.63 -3.93
N LEU A 202 5.78 13.59 -4.28
CA LEU A 202 4.35 13.65 -4.62
C LEU A 202 3.51 14.18 -3.45
N VAL A 203 3.76 13.66 -2.25
CA VAL A 203 3.10 14.09 -1.01
C VAL A 203 3.65 15.44 -0.52
N GLY A 204 4.87 15.82 -0.92
CA GLY A 204 5.55 17.04 -0.49
C GLY A 204 5.29 18.27 -1.37
N SER A 205 4.50 18.15 -2.43
CA SER A 205 4.09 19.26 -3.32
C SER A 205 5.19 19.82 -4.25
N SER A 206 6.28 19.09 -4.53
CA SER A 206 7.35 19.54 -5.45
C SER A 206 7.38 18.73 -6.75
N ILE A 207 7.68 19.38 -7.87
CA ILE A 207 7.82 18.83 -9.25
C ILE A 207 9.29 19.11 -9.69
N PRO A 208 10.02 18.23 -10.43
CA PRO A 208 9.56 17.35 -11.51
C PRO A 208 9.96 15.86 -11.49
N LEU A 209 9.12 15.11 -12.24
CA LEU A 209 9.27 13.80 -12.89
C LEU A 209 10.29 12.81 -12.31
N LEU A 210 9.78 11.81 -11.57
CA LEU A 210 10.46 10.53 -11.41
C LEU A 210 9.53 9.40 -11.86
N THR A 211 10.06 8.48 -12.67
CA THR A 211 9.38 7.24 -13.08
C THR A 211 9.03 6.40 -11.86
N PHE A 212 7.73 6.30 -11.56
CA PHE A 212 7.19 5.69 -10.35
C PHE A 212 7.25 4.15 -10.35
N VAL A 213 7.35 3.52 -11.53
CA VAL A 213 7.33 2.06 -11.67
C VAL A 213 8.18 1.63 -12.87
N SER A 214 9.13 0.71 -12.67
CA SER A 214 9.72 -0.05 -13.77
C SER A 214 9.15 -1.49 -13.72
N PRO A 215 8.40 -1.93 -14.76
CA PRO A 215 7.92 -3.31 -14.90
C PRO A 215 9.04 -4.37 -14.92
N GLN A 216 10.29 -3.94 -15.04
CA GLN A 216 11.44 -4.79 -15.33
C GLN A 216 11.81 -5.77 -14.19
N MET A 217 11.39 -5.54 -12.93
CA MET A 217 11.80 -6.38 -11.79
C MET A 217 10.83 -7.51 -11.41
N TYR A 218 9.52 -7.22 -11.35
CA TYR A 218 8.52 -8.23 -10.94
C TYR A 218 7.78 -8.86 -12.12
N GLY A 219 8.00 -8.38 -13.35
CA GLY A 219 7.24 -8.79 -14.52
C GLY A 219 5.83 -8.19 -14.56
N THR A 220 5.12 -8.44 -15.66
CA THR A 220 3.77 -7.90 -15.89
C THR A 220 2.69 -8.55 -15.02
N ASP A 221 2.87 -9.82 -14.64
CA ASP A 221 1.88 -10.60 -13.89
C ASP A 221 1.68 -10.09 -12.46
N GLU A 222 2.69 -9.42 -11.92
CA GLU A 222 2.68 -8.86 -10.57
C GLU A 222 2.15 -7.41 -10.54
N MET A 223 1.97 -6.79 -11.71
CA MET A 223 1.42 -5.44 -11.80
C MET A 223 -0.06 -5.43 -11.44
N LYS A 224 -0.39 -4.74 -10.35
CA LYS A 224 -1.77 -4.41 -10.00
C LYS A 224 -2.29 -3.23 -10.84
N PRO A 225 -3.62 -3.12 -11.09
CA PRO A 225 -4.21 -1.95 -11.75
C PRO A 225 -3.76 -0.61 -11.14
N ASN A 226 -3.53 -0.58 -9.83
CA ASN A 226 -3.06 0.60 -9.12
C ASN A 226 -1.70 1.12 -9.62
N HIS A 227 -0.83 0.23 -10.13
CA HIS A 227 0.44 0.62 -10.75
C HIS A 227 0.23 1.35 -12.07
N HIS A 228 -0.79 0.94 -12.85
CA HIS A 228 -1.19 1.67 -14.05
C HIS A 228 -1.77 3.04 -13.66
N TRP A 229 -2.74 3.07 -12.74
CA TRP A 229 -3.36 4.33 -12.31
C TRP A 229 -2.37 5.32 -11.68
N ALA A 230 -1.29 4.83 -11.07
CA ALA A 230 -0.24 5.68 -10.51
C ALA A 230 0.48 6.53 -11.56
N VAL A 231 0.50 6.12 -12.85
CA VAL A 231 1.12 6.91 -13.91
C VAL A 231 0.33 8.17 -14.25
N HIS A 232 -0.98 8.17 -14.01
CA HIS A 232 -1.89 9.28 -14.30
C HIS A 232 -1.90 10.37 -13.23
N VAL A 233 -1.37 10.08 -12.03
CA VAL A 233 -1.33 11.03 -10.91
C VAL A 233 -0.57 12.31 -11.26
N PHE A 234 0.46 12.22 -12.11
CA PHE A 234 1.24 13.39 -12.50
C PHE A 234 0.43 14.39 -13.33
N ASP A 235 -0.43 13.89 -14.22
CA ASP A 235 -1.32 14.75 -15.02
C ASP A 235 -2.41 15.34 -14.13
N GLN A 236 -2.88 14.59 -13.13
CA GLN A 236 -3.85 15.10 -12.15
C GLN A 236 -3.27 16.17 -11.24
N ILE A 237 -1.99 16.10 -10.88
CA ILE A 237 -1.35 17.17 -10.12
C ILE A 237 -1.26 18.46 -10.94
N ARG A 238 -1.07 18.35 -12.27
CA ARG A 238 -1.07 19.50 -13.17
C ARG A 238 -2.47 20.09 -13.32
N ASP A 239 -3.49 19.25 -13.41
CA ASP A 239 -4.88 19.67 -13.66
C ASP A 239 -5.59 20.16 -12.39
N TYR A 240 -5.38 19.50 -11.24
CA TYR A 240 -6.11 19.74 -9.97
C TYR A 240 -5.24 20.37 -8.86
N GLY A 241 -3.95 20.55 -9.08
CA GLY A 241 -3.00 21.09 -8.09
C GLY A 241 -2.41 20.03 -7.16
N PRO A 242 -1.89 20.42 -5.98
CA PRO A 242 -1.21 19.50 -5.08
C PRO A 242 -2.08 18.31 -4.67
N VAL A 243 -1.45 17.16 -4.43
CA VAL A 243 -2.11 15.90 -4.00
C VAL A 243 -3.11 16.11 -2.84
N TYR A 244 -2.78 16.96 -1.87
CA TYR A 244 -3.67 17.27 -0.75
C TYR A 244 -5.01 17.91 -1.15
N GLY A 245 -5.10 18.52 -2.33
CA GLY A 245 -6.32 19.18 -2.82
C GLY A 245 -7.42 18.19 -3.23
N PHE A 246 -7.05 17.01 -3.72
CA PHE A 246 -8.01 15.99 -4.19
C PHE A 246 -7.92 14.66 -3.43
N TRP A 247 -7.22 14.66 -2.29
CA TRP A 247 -7.03 13.49 -1.45
C TRP A 247 -8.31 13.12 -0.67
N ALA A 248 -8.71 11.84 -0.68
CA ALA A 248 -9.88 11.34 0.03
C ALA A 248 -9.77 11.31 1.58
N PHE A 249 -8.63 11.64 2.19
CA PHE A 249 -8.50 11.66 3.66
C PHE A 249 -9.54 12.57 4.33
N LEU A 250 -9.82 13.73 3.75
CA LEU A 250 -10.80 14.67 4.29
C LEU A 250 -12.21 14.07 4.21
N THR A 251 -12.59 13.54 3.05
CA THR A 251 -13.92 12.96 2.82
C THR A 251 -14.14 11.72 3.68
N GLU A 252 -13.12 10.88 3.89
CA GLU A 252 -13.19 9.75 4.82
C GLU A 252 -13.34 10.18 6.28
N ARG A 253 -12.62 11.22 6.72
CA ARG A 253 -12.78 11.77 8.06
C ARG A 253 -14.20 12.29 8.27
N LEU A 254 -14.74 13.00 7.29
CA LEU A 254 -16.13 13.46 7.31
C LEU A 254 -17.11 12.29 7.34
N ASN A 255 -16.88 11.24 6.55
CA ASN A 255 -17.68 10.01 6.59
C ASN A 255 -17.65 9.36 7.98
N LYS A 256 -16.49 9.36 8.66
CA LYS A 256 -16.38 8.84 10.03
C LYS A 256 -17.16 9.70 11.03
N VAL A 257 -17.12 11.02 10.91
CA VAL A 257 -17.95 11.93 11.72
C VAL A 257 -19.43 11.59 11.51
N LEU A 258 -19.86 11.46 10.24
CA LEU A 258 -21.24 11.13 9.93
C LEU A 258 -21.69 9.79 10.50
N LYS A 259 -20.85 8.76 10.40
CA LYS A 259 -21.11 7.41 10.96
C LYS A 259 -21.19 7.39 12.48
N ASN A 260 -20.51 8.31 13.16
CA ASN A 260 -20.50 8.40 14.61
C ASN A 260 -21.68 9.21 15.17
N MET A 261 -22.45 9.88 14.31
CA MET A 261 -23.65 10.59 14.77
C MET A 261 -24.69 9.56 15.21
N ASN A 262 -25.28 9.79 16.38
CA ASN A 262 -26.31 8.92 16.91
C ASN A 262 -27.55 9.00 15.99
N SER A 263 -27.85 7.89 15.33
CA SER A 263 -29.01 7.78 14.44
C SER A 263 -29.79 6.52 14.79
N ASN A 264 -31.10 6.56 14.56
CA ASN A 264 -31.97 5.41 14.78
C ASN A 264 -31.85 4.34 13.68
N ASN A 265 -30.94 4.49 12.71
CA ASN A 265 -30.72 3.59 11.56
C ASN A 265 -31.97 3.32 10.72
N TRP A 266 -32.97 4.20 10.74
CA TRP A 266 -34.17 4.04 9.92
C TRP A 266 -33.92 4.53 8.49
N GLY A 267 -34.07 3.63 7.52
CA GLY A 267 -33.91 3.94 6.10
C GLY A 267 -35.06 4.79 5.52
N GLY A 268 -35.03 5.02 4.21
CA GLY A 268 -36.10 5.73 3.50
C GLY A 268 -36.06 7.26 3.61
N GLY A 269 -34.87 7.87 3.72
CA GLY A 269 -34.70 9.33 3.80
C GLY A 269 -34.63 9.89 5.23
N LEU A 270 -34.95 9.09 6.25
CA LEU A 270 -34.96 9.52 7.66
C LEU A 270 -33.56 9.59 8.28
N LEU A 271 -32.64 8.77 7.79
CA LEU A 271 -31.24 8.78 8.20
C LEU A 271 -30.58 10.10 7.79
N GLU A 272 -30.80 10.54 6.56
CA GLU A 272 -30.26 11.76 5.99
C GLU A 272 -30.77 13.00 6.74
N VAL A 273 -32.06 13.03 7.09
CA VAL A 273 -32.65 14.12 7.89
C VAL A 273 -32.04 14.17 9.30
N SER A 274 -31.87 13.01 9.94
CA SER A 274 -31.25 12.91 11.26
C SER A 274 -29.79 13.37 11.23
N MET A 275 -29.05 12.92 10.22
CA MET A 275 -27.67 13.35 9.99
C MET A 275 -27.55 14.86 9.76
N MET A 276 -28.45 15.44 8.95
CA MET A 276 -28.45 16.87 8.67
C MET A 276 -28.77 17.72 9.92
N ARG A 277 -29.71 17.26 10.75
CA ARG A 277 -30.05 17.94 12.02
C ARG A 277 -28.89 17.92 13.01
N GLU A 278 -28.23 16.78 13.17
CA GLU A 278 -27.06 16.69 14.05
C GLU A 278 -25.89 17.52 13.53
N PHE A 279 -25.62 17.48 12.22
CA PHE A 279 -24.61 18.35 11.62
C PHE A 279 -24.91 19.83 11.86
N HIS A 280 -26.16 20.27 11.70
CA HIS A 280 -26.55 21.65 11.96
C HIS A 280 -26.35 22.05 13.43
N ARG A 281 -26.72 21.19 14.38
CA ARG A 281 -26.49 21.40 15.81
C ARG A 281 -24.99 21.54 16.12
N MET A 282 -24.16 20.69 15.54
CA MET A 282 -22.70 20.76 15.71
C MET A 282 -22.14 22.09 15.17
N GLN A 283 -22.59 22.56 14.01
CA GLN A 283 -22.16 23.85 13.46
C GLN A 283 -22.60 25.03 14.32
N GLN A 284 -23.81 25.01 14.87
CA GLN A 284 -24.29 26.04 15.79
C GLN A 284 -23.45 26.08 17.08
N LEU A 285 -23.16 24.92 17.67
CA LEU A 285 -22.32 24.81 18.86
C LEU A 285 -20.89 25.31 18.59
N ASP A 286 -20.27 24.92 17.47
CA ASP A 286 -18.93 25.39 17.09
C ASP A 286 -18.90 26.92 16.92
N ALA A 287 -19.92 27.49 16.27
CA ALA A 287 -20.05 28.95 16.11
C ALA A 287 -20.19 29.67 17.47
N MET A 288 -20.99 29.12 18.39
CA MET A 288 -21.15 29.68 19.74
C MET A 288 -19.84 29.63 20.53
N VAL A 289 -19.12 28.50 20.48
CA VAL A 289 -17.84 28.33 21.19
C VAL A 289 -16.78 29.27 20.61
N ARG A 290 -16.64 29.34 19.28
CA ARG A 290 -15.69 30.28 18.63
C ARG A 290 -15.96 31.73 19.02
N ARG A 291 -17.23 32.12 19.06
CA ARG A 291 -17.64 33.45 19.48
C ARG A 291 -17.27 33.73 20.94
N ALA A 292 -17.54 32.80 21.85
CA ALA A 292 -17.18 32.95 23.26
C ALA A 292 -15.65 33.04 23.46
N ILE A 293 -14.86 32.25 22.73
CA ILE A 293 -13.39 32.32 22.76
C ILE A 293 -12.89 33.68 22.25
N LEU A 294 -13.45 34.18 21.16
CA LEU A 294 -13.12 35.51 20.63
C LEU A 294 -13.45 36.62 21.63
N GLU A 295 -14.63 36.57 22.26
CA GLU A 295 -15.04 37.55 23.27
C GLU A 295 -14.11 37.52 24.50
N LEU A 296 -13.68 36.34 24.95
CA LEU A 296 -12.69 36.18 26.02
C LEU A 296 -11.32 36.77 25.65
N LEU A 297 -10.78 36.42 24.47
CA LEU A 297 -9.48 36.94 24.00
C LEU A 297 -9.48 38.47 23.83
N ILE A 298 -10.59 39.04 23.36
CA ILE A 298 -10.75 40.49 23.25
C ILE A 298 -10.79 41.12 24.64
N SER A 299 -11.50 40.52 25.60
CA SER A 299 -11.57 41.04 26.97
C SER A 299 -10.22 41.01 27.70
N GLU A 300 -9.42 39.96 27.50
CA GLU A 300 -8.06 39.87 28.06
C GLU A 300 -7.10 40.86 27.40
N SER A 301 -7.24 41.11 26.09
CA SER A 301 -6.42 42.10 25.37
C SER A 301 -6.72 43.54 25.80
N ILE A 302 -7.96 43.85 26.17
CA ILE A 302 -8.36 45.18 26.68
C ILE A 302 -7.91 45.36 28.13
N ALA A 303 -7.85 44.29 28.92
CA ALA A 303 -7.37 44.34 30.31
C ALA A 303 -5.85 44.54 30.45
N PHE A 304 -5.08 44.32 29.37
CA PHE A 304 -3.61 44.45 29.34
C PHE A 304 -3.10 45.76 28.71
N SER A 305 -3.98 46.62 28.19
CA SER A 305 -3.66 47.96 27.66
C SER A 305 -4.01 49.06 28.64
#